data_AF-A0A369SH81-F1
#
_entry.id   AF-A0A369SH81-F1
#
_cell.length_a   1.000
_cell.length_b   1.000
_cell.length_c   1.000
_cell.angle_alpha   90.00
_cell.angle_beta   90.00
_cell.angle_gamma   90.00
#
_symmetry.space_group_name_H-M   'P 1'
#
loop_
_entity.id
_entity.type
_entity.pdbx_description
1 polymer ?
#
loop_
_entity_poly.entity_id
_entity_poly.type
_entity_poly.pdbx_seq_one_letter_code
_entity_poly.pdbx_strand_id
1 'polypeptide(L)'
;MNHIFITQSWRLLIVLFLFTFNGIASDDERRNLVSKPTTNNGYCAEGNNCKQEEELHIVMILTRATPGSRLAVRFEETINSVFKHTTSRLHFLFVTDKDTRSVLHQAVNNAKKNWPSCVVKSTTHFVEDVLKKIYSYVEKFQPMFSSKGSYYNDAIFFLSVAMHKFLPAQFKRVVMMDSDLKFTTDIRNLFNLFHEFQPNNIIGIGRESQPVYRHVFWQYRHENPKTRVGDPPPHGLTGFNSGVLLLDLERMRKSKLFGQVLDENLPENLAKKYHFRGHLGDQDLYTLLHMEYNDMFYVLPCTWNRQLCTYWRDHGYKDVFDLYFKCDGKINVYHGNCNTPIPDNEG
;
A
#
# COMPACT_ATOMS: atom_id res chain seq x y z
N MET A 1 -30.64 -7.63 38.56
CA MET A 1 -29.75 -6.51 38.94
C MET A 1 -28.36 -7.07 39.15
N ASN A 2 -27.33 -6.45 38.56
CA ASN A 2 -25.92 -6.46 38.99
C ASN A 2 -25.12 -5.63 37.97
N HIS A 3 -24.97 -4.33 38.23
CA HIS A 3 -24.22 -3.44 37.35
C HIS A 3 -22.72 -3.54 37.66
N ILE A 4 -21.95 -4.15 36.76
CA ILE A 4 -20.50 -4.04 36.79
C ILE A 4 -20.12 -2.75 36.05
N PHE A 5 -19.85 -1.70 36.82
CA PHE A 5 -19.22 -0.48 36.30
C PHE A 5 -17.76 -0.79 35.94
N ILE A 6 -17.46 -0.89 34.64
CA ILE A 6 -16.07 -0.94 34.16
C ILE A 6 -15.60 0.51 33.96
N THR A 7 -14.77 0.99 34.88
CA THR A 7 -14.23 2.36 34.88
C THR A 7 -13.09 2.54 33.89
N GLN A 8 -12.87 3.78 33.45
CA GLN A 8 -11.88 4.15 32.42
C GLN A 8 -10.43 4.05 32.95
N SER A 9 -9.79 2.87 32.92
CA SER A 9 -8.39 2.72 33.37
C SER A 9 -7.53 1.68 32.61
N TRP A 10 -7.83 1.39 31.35
CA TRP A 10 -6.99 0.53 30.49
C TRP A 10 -6.79 1.11 29.08
N ARG A 11 -6.24 2.33 28.98
CA ARG A 11 -5.90 3.02 27.72
C ARG A 11 -4.44 3.51 27.68
N LEU A 12 -3.49 2.69 28.13
CA LEU A 12 -2.06 3.02 28.13
C LEU A 12 -1.19 1.76 28.19
N LEU A 13 -0.92 1.10 27.05
CA LEU A 13 0.15 0.08 26.94
C LEU A 13 0.57 -0.32 25.50
N ILE A 14 0.56 0.64 24.55
CA ILE A 14 1.27 0.48 23.24
C ILE A 14 2.04 1.77 22.93
N VAL A 15 3.15 1.99 23.65
CA VAL A 15 4.16 3.04 23.38
C VAL A 15 5.52 2.48 23.83
N LEU A 16 6.60 2.95 23.18
CA LEU A 16 8.01 2.59 23.38
C LEU A 16 8.44 1.20 22.90
N PHE A 17 9.18 1.20 21.78
CA PHE A 17 10.61 0.83 21.81
C PHE A 17 11.38 1.79 20.87
N LEU A 18 12.70 1.88 21.05
CA LEU A 18 13.68 2.69 20.28
C LEU A 18 13.74 4.21 20.58
N PHE A 19 14.48 4.53 21.64
CA PHE A 19 15.22 5.78 21.92
C PHE A 19 16.46 5.34 22.75
N THR A 20 17.63 6.01 22.78
CA THR A 20 18.17 7.19 22.06
C THR A 20 19.38 6.72 21.18
N PHE A 21 20.46 7.43 20.79
CA PHE A 21 20.97 8.79 21.03
C PHE A 21 21.87 9.28 19.85
N ASN A 22 22.76 10.26 20.09
CA ASN A 22 23.37 11.12 19.05
C ASN A 22 24.89 10.94 18.88
N GLY A 23 25.38 11.34 17.70
CA GLY A 23 26.74 11.84 17.45
C GLY A 23 26.68 13.08 16.56
N ILE A 24 27.50 14.11 16.81
CA ILE A 24 27.48 15.40 16.08
C ILE A 24 28.78 15.58 15.30
N ALA A 25 28.68 16.02 14.05
CA ALA A 25 29.76 16.62 13.25
C ALA A 25 29.17 17.66 12.29
N SER A 26 29.97 18.61 11.84
CA SER A 26 29.53 19.82 11.12
C SER A 26 30.21 19.99 9.74
N ASP A 27 29.77 21.04 9.04
CA ASP A 27 30.53 21.83 8.05
C ASP A 27 30.70 21.35 6.59
N ASP A 28 29.92 22.04 5.73
CA ASP A 28 30.40 22.96 4.66
C ASP A 28 30.12 22.63 3.16
N GLU A 29 30.20 23.69 2.34
CA GLU A 29 29.77 23.81 0.94
C GLU A 29 30.40 22.79 -0.05
N ARG A 30 29.65 22.39 -1.09
CA ARG A 30 29.81 22.98 -2.45
C ARG A 30 28.74 22.61 -3.48
N ARG A 31 28.85 23.26 -4.65
CA ARG A 31 27.78 23.53 -5.62
C ARG A 31 27.78 22.57 -6.80
N ASN A 32 26.60 22.47 -7.42
CA ASN A 32 26.33 22.26 -8.85
C ASN A 32 27.13 21.19 -9.63
N LEU A 33 26.40 20.20 -10.16
CA LEU A 33 26.45 19.85 -11.59
C LEU A 33 25.17 19.09 -12.00
N VAL A 34 24.40 19.66 -12.93
CA VAL A 34 23.17 19.04 -13.46
C VAL A 34 23.47 18.40 -14.81
N SER A 35 23.50 17.06 -14.85
CA SER A 35 23.57 16.29 -16.10
C SER A 35 22.17 15.85 -16.54
N LYS A 36 21.88 16.00 -17.84
CA LYS A 36 20.61 15.56 -18.44
C LYS A 36 20.66 14.04 -18.69
N PRO A 37 19.56 13.28 -18.49
CA PRO A 37 19.48 11.89 -18.94
C PRO A 37 19.42 11.83 -20.47
N THR A 38 20.29 11.03 -21.09
CA THR A 38 20.21 10.68 -22.51
C THR A 38 19.34 9.44 -22.71
N THR A 39 18.43 9.49 -23.68
CA THR A 39 17.48 8.41 -23.99
C THR A 39 17.89 7.69 -25.28
N ASN A 40 18.59 6.56 -25.15
CA ASN A 40 18.84 5.66 -26.29
C ASN A 40 17.63 4.74 -26.49
N ASN A 41 16.86 4.98 -27.56
CA ASN A 41 15.78 4.10 -27.98
C ASN A 41 16.34 2.89 -28.75
N GLY A 42 16.23 1.69 -28.17
CA GLY A 42 16.38 0.44 -28.92
C GLY A 42 15.05 0.06 -29.58
N TYR A 43 15.01 0.05 -30.92
CA TYR A 43 13.88 -0.47 -31.69
C TYR A 43 13.93 -2.00 -31.80
N CYS A 44 12.76 -2.63 -31.87
CA CYS A 44 12.64 -4.03 -32.28
C CYS A 44 12.72 -4.14 -33.81
N ALA A 45 13.12 -5.31 -34.32
CA ALA A 45 13.23 -5.56 -35.75
C ALA A 45 11.87 -5.55 -36.47
N GLU A 46 11.89 -5.28 -37.77
CA GLU A 46 10.72 -5.25 -38.64
C GLU A 46 10.09 -6.64 -38.84
N GLY A 47 8.84 -6.68 -39.29
CA GLY A 47 8.24 -7.92 -39.82
C GLY A 47 7.24 -8.66 -38.94
N ASN A 48 6.64 -8.01 -37.93
CA ASN A 48 5.39 -8.48 -37.34
C ASN A 48 4.54 -7.33 -36.76
N ASN A 49 3.21 -7.53 -36.69
CA ASN A 49 2.28 -6.50 -36.24
C ASN A 49 2.22 -6.42 -34.70
N CYS A 50 3.37 -6.12 -34.09
CA CYS A 50 3.50 -5.93 -32.65
C CYS A 50 2.71 -4.70 -32.21
N LYS A 51 1.54 -4.93 -31.59
CA LYS A 51 0.96 -3.98 -30.65
C LYS A 51 2.07 -3.54 -29.69
N GLN A 52 2.22 -2.24 -29.47
CA GLN A 52 3.13 -1.74 -28.43
C GLN A 52 2.72 -2.38 -27.10
N GLU A 53 3.59 -3.21 -26.53
CA GLU A 53 3.31 -3.82 -25.24
C GLU A 53 3.23 -2.74 -24.17
N GLU A 54 2.07 -2.63 -23.51
CA GLU A 54 1.81 -1.62 -22.50
C GLU A 54 2.84 -1.74 -21.36
N GLU A 55 3.55 -0.65 -21.10
CA GLU A 55 4.56 -0.59 -20.04
C GLU A 55 3.84 -0.57 -18.68
N LEU A 56 4.01 -1.63 -17.89
CA LEU A 56 3.31 -1.78 -16.61
C LEU A 56 3.98 -0.91 -15.54
N HIS A 57 3.27 0.12 -15.11
CA HIS A 57 3.76 1.12 -14.15
C HIS A 57 3.51 0.68 -12.70
N ILE A 58 4.59 0.36 -11.98
CA ILE A 58 4.54 -0.18 -10.61
C ILE A 58 5.12 0.86 -9.64
N VAL A 59 4.42 1.21 -8.57
CA VAL A 59 4.92 2.09 -7.50
C VAL A 59 5.27 1.27 -6.27
N MET A 60 6.43 1.53 -5.67
CA MET A 60 6.84 0.94 -4.39
C MET A 60 7.51 2.00 -3.52
N ILE A 61 7.24 1.98 -2.22
CA ILE A 61 7.94 2.79 -1.22
C ILE A 61 8.99 1.90 -0.54
N LEU A 62 10.23 2.37 -0.43
CA LEU A 62 11.27 1.71 0.37
C LEU A 62 12.09 2.77 1.08
N THR A 63 12.07 2.78 2.40
CA THR A 63 12.78 3.78 3.23
C THR A 63 13.47 3.12 4.42
N ARG A 64 14.54 3.72 4.92
CA ARG A 64 15.35 3.29 6.06
C ARG A 64 15.87 1.84 5.94
N ALA A 65 16.04 1.34 4.72
CA ALA A 65 16.54 -0.01 4.46
C ALA A 65 18.06 0.02 4.21
N THR A 66 18.83 -0.56 5.14
CA THR A 66 20.28 -0.74 5.00
C THR A 66 20.61 -2.10 4.36
N PRO A 67 21.81 -2.28 3.75
CA PRO A 67 22.23 -3.57 3.20
C PRO A 67 22.12 -4.70 4.24
N GLY A 68 21.51 -5.83 3.86
CA GLY A 68 21.29 -6.97 4.74
C GLY A 68 20.21 -6.80 5.82
N SER A 69 19.55 -5.63 5.92
CA SER A 69 18.38 -5.47 6.80
C SER A 69 17.21 -6.34 6.34
N ARG A 70 16.32 -6.74 7.27
CA ARG A 70 15.11 -7.53 6.94
C ARG A 70 14.27 -6.89 5.83
N LEU A 71 14.18 -5.55 5.83
CA LEU A 71 13.45 -4.78 4.82
C LEU A 71 14.12 -4.85 3.45
N ALA A 72 15.46 -4.79 3.40
CA ALA A 72 16.22 -4.99 2.17
C ALA A 72 16.06 -6.42 1.60
N VAL A 73 16.11 -7.44 2.46
CA VAL A 73 15.93 -8.85 2.06
C VAL A 73 14.53 -9.09 1.52
N ARG A 74 13.47 -8.63 2.22
CA ARG A 74 12.09 -8.73 1.75
C ARG A 74 11.85 -7.99 0.43
N PHE A 75 12.48 -6.83 0.23
CA PHE A 75 12.41 -6.12 -1.03
C PHE A 75 13.11 -6.88 -2.17
N GLU A 76 14.27 -7.48 -1.93
CA GLU A 76 14.97 -8.30 -2.93
C GLU A 76 14.20 -9.59 -3.26
N GLU A 77 13.59 -10.26 -2.27
CA GLU A 77 12.63 -11.36 -2.50
C GLU A 77 11.43 -10.90 -3.37
N THR A 78 10.84 -9.76 -3.04
CA THR A 78 9.70 -9.18 -3.79
C THR A 78 10.08 -8.93 -5.25
N ILE A 79 11.17 -8.20 -5.49
CA ILE A 79 11.65 -7.86 -6.84
C ILE A 79 12.03 -9.12 -7.61
N ASN A 80 12.74 -10.08 -6.99
CA ASN A 80 13.09 -11.35 -7.63
C ASN A 80 11.84 -12.16 -8.02
N SER A 81 10.80 -12.19 -7.19
CA SER A 81 9.54 -12.89 -7.52
C SER A 81 8.81 -12.26 -8.71
N VAL A 82 8.79 -10.92 -8.81
CA VAL A 82 8.18 -10.21 -9.96
C VAL A 82 8.98 -10.47 -11.25
N PHE A 83 10.32 -10.41 -11.18
CA PHE A 83 11.18 -10.71 -12.34
C PHE A 83 11.08 -12.18 -12.78
N LYS A 84 10.95 -13.13 -11.85
CA LYS A 84 10.78 -14.56 -12.15
C LYS A 84 9.54 -14.86 -12.99
N HIS A 85 8.45 -14.11 -12.81
CA HIS A 85 7.14 -14.41 -13.39
C HIS A 85 6.63 -13.41 -14.45
N THR A 86 7.26 -12.24 -14.64
CA THR A 86 6.79 -11.23 -15.59
C THR A 86 6.98 -11.62 -17.06
N THR A 87 5.94 -11.50 -17.88
CA THR A 87 6.02 -11.48 -19.36
C THR A 87 5.97 -10.06 -19.92
N SER A 88 6.15 -9.04 -19.09
CA SER A 88 5.79 -7.65 -19.41
C SER A 88 6.97 -6.69 -19.29
N ARG A 89 6.93 -5.63 -20.11
CA ARG A 89 7.78 -4.44 -19.95
C ARG A 89 7.38 -3.73 -18.65
N LEU A 90 8.28 -3.61 -17.68
CA LEU A 90 7.98 -3.02 -16.37
C LEU A 90 8.65 -1.64 -16.22
N HIS A 91 7.92 -0.69 -15.66
CA HIS A 91 8.49 0.58 -15.19
C HIS A 91 8.18 0.77 -13.71
N PHE A 92 9.20 0.54 -12.87
CA PHE A 92 9.13 0.84 -11.45
C PHE A 92 9.31 2.34 -11.18
N LEU A 93 8.41 2.89 -10.39
CA LEU A 93 8.35 4.26 -9.87
C LEU A 93 8.64 4.18 -8.37
N PHE A 94 9.92 4.18 -8.01
CA PHE A 94 10.36 3.99 -6.64
C PHE A 94 10.34 5.29 -5.84
N VAL A 95 9.83 5.24 -4.61
CA VAL A 95 9.92 6.34 -3.65
C VAL A 95 10.79 5.94 -2.47
N THR A 96 11.85 6.70 -2.22
CA THR A 96 12.95 6.31 -1.31
C THR A 96 13.60 7.51 -0.67
N ASP A 97 14.25 7.32 0.48
CA ASP A 97 15.27 8.25 0.97
C ASP A 97 16.62 8.03 0.22
N LYS A 98 17.62 8.85 0.56
CA LYS A 98 18.93 8.85 -0.11
C LYS A 98 19.76 7.60 0.22
N ASP A 99 19.66 7.11 1.45
CA ASP A 99 20.51 6.03 1.96
C ASP A 99 20.05 4.68 1.39
N THR A 100 18.74 4.46 1.41
CA THR A 100 18.03 3.27 0.89
C THR A 100 18.16 3.12 -0.63
N ARG A 101 18.39 4.22 -1.37
CA ARG A 101 18.52 4.21 -2.84
C ARG A 101 19.58 3.22 -3.34
N SER A 102 20.65 3.03 -2.58
CA SER A 102 21.75 2.11 -2.93
C SER A 102 21.28 0.64 -2.98
N VAL A 103 20.69 0.17 -1.88
CA VAL A 103 20.06 -1.15 -1.70
C VAL A 103 19.02 -1.42 -2.78
N LEU A 104 18.16 -0.44 -3.03
CA LEU A 104 17.09 -0.52 -4.01
C LEU A 104 17.61 -0.76 -5.44
N HIS A 105 18.61 0.01 -5.88
CA HIS A 105 19.23 -0.21 -7.19
C HIS A 105 20.02 -1.52 -7.24
N GLN A 106 20.61 -1.98 -6.13
CA GLN A 106 21.32 -3.26 -6.06
C GLN A 106 20.38 -4.44 -6.31
N ALA A 107 19.24 -4.52 -5.61
CA ALA A 107 18.26 -5.60 -5.79
C ALA A 107 17.72 -5.64 -7.23
N VAL A 108 17.35 -4.49 -7.81
CA VAL A 108 16.88 -4.41 -9.21
C VAL A 108 17.97 -4.81 -10.20
N ASN A 109 19.24 -4.46 -9.93
CA ASN A 109 20.37 -4.85 -10.79
C ASN A 109 20.77 -6.33 -10.62
N ASN A 110 20.51 -6.94 -9.45
CA ASN A 110 20.68 -8.38 -9.24
C ASN A 110 19.60 -9.17 -10.00
N ALA A 111 18.33 -8.78 -9.86
CA ALA A 111 17.23 -9.39 -10.62
C ALA A 111 17.44 -9.29 -12.13
N LYS A 112 17.96 -8.16 -12.66
CA LYS A 112 18.33 -8.01 -14.07
C LYS A 112 19.45 -8.95 -14.55
N LYS A 113 20.36 -9.39 -13.68
CA LYS A 113 21.38 -10.40 -14.04
C LYS A 113 20.78 -11.81 -14.09
N ASN A 114 19.85 -12.10 -13.17
CA ASN A 114 19.20 -13.39 -13.04
C ASN A 114 18.15 -13.63 -14.14
N TRP A 115 17.45 -12.58 -14.57
CA TRP A 115 16.43 -12.61 -15.63
C TRP A 115 16.72 -11.55 -16.71
N PRO A 116 17.77 -11.74 -17.55
CA PRO A 116 18.24 -10.74 -18.52
C PRO A 116 17.27 -10.48 -19.68
N SER A 117 16.25 -11.34 -19.87
CA SER A 117 15.15 -11.13 -20.82
C SER A 117 14.13 -10.08 -20.36
N CYS A 118 14.11 -9.70 -19.08
CA CYS A 118 13.11 -8.78 -18.54
C CYS A 118 13.41 -7.32 -18.90
N VAL A 119 12.56 -6.73 -19.73
CA VAL A 119 12.63 -5.30 -20.11
C VAL A 119 12.15 -4.44 -18.95
N VAL A 120 13.07 -4.02 -18.08
CA VAL A 120 12.75 -3.27 -16.86
C VAL A 120 13.43 -1.91 -16.75
N LYS A 121 12.61 -0.88 -16.58
CA LYS A 121 12.94 0.53 -16.34
C LYS A 121 12.68 0.88 -14.88
N SER A 122 13.45 1.82 -14.34
CA SER A 122 13.30 2.29 -12.95
C SER A 122 13.48 3.80 -12.89
N THR A 123 12.55 4.51 -12.26
CA THR A 123 12.67 5.93 -11.90
C THR A 123 12.64 6.05 -10.38
N THR A 124 13.48 6.93 -9.84
CA THR A 124 13.61 7.16 -8.40
C THR A 124 13.08 8.55 -8.07
N HIS A 125 12.22 8.64 -7.06
CA HIS A 125 11.73 9.88 -6.47
C HIS A 125 12.15 9.93 -4.99
N PHE A 126 12.71 11.05 -4.56
CA PHE A 126 13.09 11.23 -3.15
C PHE A 126 11.87 11.60 -2.32
N VAL A 127 11.72 11.01 -1.13
CA VAL A 127 10.58 11.24 -0.23
C VAL A 127 10.36 12.73 0.01
N GLU A 128 11.42 13.50 0.22
CA GLU A 128 11.37 14.95 0.46
C GLU A 128 10.76 15.71 -0.74
N ASP A 129 10.97 15.25 -1.97
CA ASP A 129 10.43 15.87 -3.20
C ASP A 129 9.03 15.37 -3.56
N VAL A 130 8.63 14.21 -3.04
CA VAL A 130 7.24 13.73 -3.09
C VAL A 130 6.39 14.50 -2.08
N LEU A 131 6.87 14.62 -0.82
CA LEU A 131 6.19 15.33 0.26
C LEU A 131 5.89 16.78 -0.10
N LYS A 132 6.85 17.53 -0.66
CA LYS A 132 6.65 18.92 -1.17
C LYS A 132 5.47 19.07 -2.14
N LYS A 133 5.03 17.99 -2.80
CA LYS A 133 3.92 17.98 -3.77
C LYS A 133 2.61 17.45 -3.21
N ILE A 134 2.65 16.57 -2.21
CA ILE A 134 1.43 15.91 -1.67
C ILE A 134 0.97 16.47 -0.33
N TYR A 135 1.85 17.11 0.44
CA TYR A 135 1.60 17.46 1.86
C TYR A 135 0.31 18.26 2.07
N SER A 136 0.07 19.31 1.28
CA SER A 136 -1.12 20.17 1.38
C SER A 136 -2.46 19.50 1.06
N TYR A 137 -2.42 18.32 0.42
CA TYR A 137 -3.62 17.52 0.17
C TYR A 137 -3.92 16.54 1.32
N VAL A 138 -2.96 16.24 2.19
CA VAL A 138 -3.07 15.15 3.20
C VAL A 138 -2.93 15.63 4.65
N GLU A 139 -2.25 16.75 4.89
CA GLU A 139 -2.02 17.31 6.24
C GLU A 139 -3.32 17.55 7.03
N LYS A 140 -4.41 17.90 6.32
CA LYS A 140 -5.73 18.18 6.90
C LYS A 140 -6.32 16.99 7.64
N PHE A 141 -6.11 15.77 7.13
CA PHE A 141 -6.75 14.55 7.63
C PHE A 141 -5.80 13.54 8.24
N GLN A 142 -4.50 13.61 7.93
CA GLN A 142 -3.43 12.80 8.53
C GLN A 142 -3.56 12.62 10.07
N PRO A 143 -3.87 13.65 10.88
CA PRO A 143 -3.99 13.50 12.35
C PRO A 143 -5.10 12.54 12.85
N MET A 144 -5.99 12.06 11.98
CA MET A 144 -7.03 11.07 12.32
C MET A 144 -6.62 9.62 12.00
N PHE A 145 -5.59 9.45 11.16
CA PHE A 145 -5.14 8.16 10.60
C PHE A 145 -3.66 7.85 10.93
N SER A 146 -3.00 8.74 11.68
CA SER A 146 -1.64 8.63 12.18
C SER A 146 -1.61 8.83 13.70
N SER A 147 -0.85 8.01 14.43
CA SER A 147 -0.61 8.20 15.86
C SER A 147 0.72 8.92 16.13
N LYS A 148 0.72 9.88 17.06
CA LYS A 148 1.92 10.66 17.42
C LYS A 148 3.06 9.73 17.86
N GLY A 149 4.21 9.82 17.19
CA GLY A 149 5.38 8.97 17.45
C GLY A 149 5.41 7.63 16.71
N SER A 150 4.39 7.32 15.90
CA SER A 150 4.41 6.14 15.01
C SER A 150 5.31 6.35 13.79
N TYR A 151 5.82 5.24 13.24
CA TYR A 151 6.43 5.22 11.90
C TYR A 151 5.45 5.77 10.85
N TYR A 152 4.16 5.43 10.96
CA TYR A 152 3.06 5.87 10.10
C TYR A 152 2.60 7.32 10.34
N ASN A 153 3.40 8.15 11.01
CA ASN A 153 3.13 9.58 11.25
C ASN A 153 3.73 10.50 10.16
N ASP A 154 4.32 9.94 9.11
CA ASP A 154 4.79 10.67 7.93
C ASP A 154 3.65 10.83 6.89
N ALA A 155 3.59 11.96 6.19
CA ALA A 155 2.58 12.20 5.15
C ALA A 155 2.78 11.28 3.92
N ILE A 156 3.93 10.61 3.80
CA ILE A 156 4.20 9.65 2.73
C ILE A 156 3.28 8.41 2.77
N PHE A 157 2.71 8.08 3.93
CA PHE A 157 1.73 6.97 4.08
C PHE A 157 0.33 7.31 3.53
N PHE A 158 0.16 8.49 2.92
CA PHE A 158 -1.01 8.89 2.15
C PHE A 158 -0.67 9.12 0.66
N LEU A 159 0.51 8.66 0.21
CA LEU A 159 0.96 8.82 -1.17
C LEU A 159 -0.02 8.21 -2.18
N SER A 160 -0.61 7.04 -1.92
CA SER A 160 -1.59 6.43 -2.82
C SER A 160 -2.80 7.35 -3.08
N VAL A 161 -3.26 8.07 -2.05
CA VAL A 161 -4.40 8.98 -2.10
C VAL A 161 -4.09 10.17 -3.02
N ALA A 162 -2.92 10.77 -2.82
CA ALA A 162 -2.43 11.92 -3.60
C ALA A 162 -1.71 11.53 -4.91
N MET A 163 -1.55 10.23 -5.22
CA MET A 163 -0.77 9.70 -6.35
C MET A 163 -1.17 10.34 -7.68
N HIS A 164 -2.46 10.56 -7.85
CA HIS A 164 -3.08 11.11 -9.05
C HIS A 164 -2.79 12.62 -9.23
N LYS A 165 -2.40 13.34 -8.17
CA LYS A 165 -1.87 14.72 -8.20
C LYS A 165 -0.34 14.72 -8.39
N PHE A 166 0.36 13.71 -7.88
CA PHE A 166 1.82 13.59 -7.92
C PHE A 166 2.36 13.13 -9.29
N LEU A 167 1.79 12.07 -9.87
CA LEU A 167 2.23 11.50 -11.14
C LEU A 167 1.62 12.26 -12.34
N PRO A 168 2.41 12.54 -13.40
CA PRO A 168 1.92 13.16 -14.63
C PRO A 168 0.73 12.42 -15.29
N ALA A 169 -0.07 13.15 -16.07
CA ALA A 169 -1.31 12.65 -16.68
C ALA A 169 -1.13 11.45 -17.64
N GLN A 170 0.09 11.24 -18.17
CA GLN A 170 0.45 10.05 -18.96
C GLN A 170 0.31 8.74 -18.16
N PHE A 171 0.52 8.77 -16.85
CA PHE A 171 0.27 7.64 -15.97
C PHE A 171 -1.24 7.58 -15.70
N LYS A 172 -1.93 6.73 -16.47
CA LYS A 172 -3.38 6.49 -16.35
C LYS A 172 -3.72 5.47 -15.26
N ARG A 173 -2.97 4.37 -15.20
CA ARG A 173 -3.16 3.25 -14.28
C ARG A 173 -1.80 2.89 -13.68
N VAL A 174 -1.73 2.63 -12.37
CA VAL A 174 -0.53 2.09 -11.70
C VAL A 174 -0.92 1.03 -10.69
N VAL A 175 -0.06 0.03 -10.48
CA VAL A 175 -0.13 -0.82 -9.29
C VAL A 175 0.81 -0.24 -8.24
N MET A 176 0.32 0.10 -7.06
CA MET A 176 1.15 0.40 -5.89
C MET A 176 1.17 -0.83 -4.97
N MET A 177 2.35 -1.22 -4.49
CA MET A 177 2.49 -2.45 -3.70
C MET A 177 3.62 -2.39 -2.67
N ASP A 178 3.47 -3.18 -1.61
CA ASP A 178 4.40 -3.26 -0.49
C ASP A 178 5.71 -4.01 -0.83
N SER A 179 6.66 -3.95 0.10
CA SER A 179 8.04 -4.45 -0.06
C SER A 179 8.30 -5.82 0.59
N ASP A 180 7.29 -6.48 1.15
CA ASP A 180 7.32 -7.83 1.71
C ASP A 180 6.29 -8.74 1.05
N LEU A 181 6.29 -8.76 -0.29
CA LEU A 181 5.41 -9.59 -1.12
C LEU A 181 6.17 -10.73 -1.80
N LYS A 182 5.45 -11.77 -2.23
CA LYS A 182 5.96 -12.82 -3.12
C LYS A 182 4.93 -13.15 -4.19
N PHE A 183 5.25 -12.82 -5.43
CA PHE A 183 4.46 -13.18 -6.60
C PHE A 183 4.71 -14.65 -6.98
N THR A 184 3.66 -15.33 -7.42
CA THR A 184 3.67 -16.74 -7.90
C THR A 184 3.11 -16.86 -9.32
N THR A 185 2.84 -15.73 -9.96
CA THR A 185 2.23 -15.57 -11.28
C THR A 185 2.65 -14.24 -11.91
N ASP A 186 2.40 -14.06 -13.20
CA ASP A 186 2.71 -12.81 -13.90
C ASP A 186 1.88 -11.64 -13.36
N ILE A 187 2.56 -10.55 -13.01
CA ILE A 187 1.95 -9.29 -12.60
C ILE A 187 1.04 -8.68 -13.69
N ARG A 188 1.20 -9.04 -14.96
CA ARG A 188 0.24 -8.73 -16.05
C ARG A 188 -1.19 -9.13 -15.67
N ASN A 189 -1.37 -10.26 -15.00
CA ASN A 189 -2.69 -10.75 -14.58
C ASN A 189 -3.32 -9.90 -13.47
N LEU A 190 -2.50 -9.20 -12.66
CA LEU A 190 -2.97 -8.20 -11.71
C LEU A 190 -3.45 -6.94 -12.43
N PHE A 191 -2.67 -6.42 -13.39
CA PHE A 191 -3.06 -5.26 -14.21
C PHE A 191 -4.32 -5.55 -15.06
N ASN A 192 -4.55 -6.79 -15.48
CA ASN A 192 -5.76 -7.16 -16.21
C ASN A 192 -7.05 -6.88 -15.40
N LEU A 193 -7.01 -6.89 -14.05
CA LEU A 193 -8.19 -6.60 -13.21
C LEU A 193 -8.70 -5.16 -13.35
N PHE A 194 -7.92 -4.22 -13.91
CA PHE A 194 -8.43 -2.89 -14.27
C PHE A 194 -9.55 -2.94 -15.33
N HIS A 195 -9.69 -4.05 -16.07
CA HIS A 195 -10.79 -4.24 -17.02
C HIS A 195 -12.11 -4.68 -16.35
N GLU A 196 -12.05 -5.19 -15.12
CA GLU A 196 -13.22 -5.58 -14.31
C GLU A 196 -13.84 -4.40 -13.52
N PHE A 197 -13.16 -3.23 -13.53
CA PHE A 197 -13.58 -2.03 -12.81
C PHE A 197 -14.89 -1.45 -13.36
N GLN A 198 -15.96 -1.61 -12.58
CA GLN A 198 -17.27 -1.00 -12.80
C GLN A 198 -17.16 0.53 -12.89
N PRO A 199 -18.11 1.26 -13.48
CA PRO A 199 -17.94 2.69 -13.80
C PRO A 199 -17.52 3.60 -12.64
N ASN A 200 -17.99 3.30 -11.42
CA ASN A 200 -17.66 4.05 -10.20
C ASN A 200 -16.33 3.63 -9.55
N ASN A 201 -15.78 2.46 -9.89
CA ASN A 201 -14.53 1.98 -9.30
C ASN A 201 -13.35 2.85 -9.76
N ILE A 202 -12.54 3.32 -8.82
CA ILE A 202 -11.32 4.10 -9.09
C ILE A 202 -10.07 3.50 -8.43
N ILE A 203 -10.25 2.68 -7.39
CA ILE A 203 -9.20 1.96 -6.68
C ILE A 203 -9.59 0.48 -6.60
N GLY A 204 -8.67 -0.42 -6.92
CA GLY A 204 -8.77 -1.85 -6.63
C GLY A 204 -7.93 -2.21 -5.41
N ILE A 205 -8.50 -2.88 -4.42
CA ILE A 205 -7.84 -3.11 -3.12
C ILE A 205 -8.30 -4.43 -2.48
N GLY A 206 -7.42 -5.10 -1.75
CA GLY A 206 -7.73 -6.34 -1.03
C GLY A 206 -8.50 -6.09 0.27
N ARG A 207 -9.39 -7.01 0.65
CA ARG A 207 -9.98 -7.03 2.01
C ARG A 207 -8.90 -7.28 3.05
N GLU A 208 -9.05 -6.66 4.20
CA GLU A 208 -8.23 -6.97 5.37
C GLU A 208 -8.60 -8.35 5.91
N SER A 209 -7.61 -9.24 5.99
CA SER A 209 -7.73 -10.64 6.39
C SER A 209 -7.74 -10.82 7.92
N GLN A 210 -7.63 -9.74 8.69
CA GLN A 210 -7.68 -9.74 10.15
C GLN A 210 -8.88 -8.93 10.70
N PRO A 211 -9.41 -9.27 11.89
CA PRO A 211 -10.49 -8.52 12.54
C PRO A 211 -10.08 -7.15 13.12
N VAL A 212 -9.01 -6.51 12.62
CA VAL A 212 -8.53 -5.19 13.10
C VAL A 212 -9.63 -4.12 13.02
N TYR A 213 -10.43 -4.10 11.95
CA TYR A 213 -11.52 -3.14 11.85
C TYR A 213 -12.77 -3.53 12.66
N ARG A 214 -12.95 -4.82 13.00
CA ARG A 214 -13.91 -5.25 14.04
C ARG A 214 -13.56 -4.63 15.40
N HIS A 215 -12.27 -4.43 15.67
CA HIS A 215 -11.76 -3.72 16.85
C HIS A 215 -11.88 -2.20 16.71
N VAL A 216 -11.39 -1.58 15.62
CA VAL A 216 -11.37 -0.11 15.50
C VAL A 216 -12.79 0.48 15.49
N PHE A 217 -13.77 -0.15 14.81
CA PHE A 217 -15.16 0.31 14.79
C PHE A 217 -16.00 -0.17 16.00
N TRP A 218 -15.40 -0.61 17.14
CA TRP A 218 -16.17 -1.26 18.22
C TRP A 218 -17.35 -0.40 18.73
N GLN A 219 -17.17 0.91 18.90
CA GLN A 219 -18.19 1.82 19.40
C GLN A 219 -19.36 1.92 18.42
N TYR A 220 -19.07 2.24 17.16
CA TYR A 220 -20.08 2.30 16.12
C TYR A 220 -20.83 0.98 15.95
N ARG A 221 -20.15 -0.18 16.05
CA ARG A 221 -20.79 -1.51 16.01
C ARG A 221 -21.65 -1.80 17.25
N HIS A 222 -21.30 -1.28 18.42
CA HIS A 222 -22.10 -1.39 19.64
C HIS A 222 -23.40 -0.55 19.55
N GLU A 223 -23.28 0.67 19.03
CA GLU A 223 -24.40 1.59 18.82
C GLU A 223 -25.29 1.17 17.64
N ASN A 224 -24.77 0.40 16.68
CA ASN A 224 -25.48 -0.08 15.50
C ASN A 224 -25.43 -1.62 15.37
N PRO A 225 -26.11 -2.41 16.22
CA PRO A 225 -25.97 -3.89 16.27
C PRO A 225 -26.35 -4.68 15.01
N LYS A 226 -26.93 -4.02 13.99
CA LYS A 226 -27.28 -4.59 12.68
C LYS A 226 -26.33 -4.14 11.55
N THR A 227 -25.25 -3.42 11.87
CA THR A 227 -24.33 -2.91 10.86
C THR A 227 -23.45 -4.01 10.27
N ARG A 228 -23.04 -3.85 9.00
CA ARG A 228 -22.05 -4.71 8.33
C ARG A 228 -20.61 -4.24 8.55
N VAL A 229 -20.41 -3.08 9.18
CA VAL A 229 -19.08 -2.48 9.39
C VAL A 229 -18.23 -3.35 10.32
N GLY A 230 -17.01 -3.68 9.89
CA GLY A 230 -16.07 -4.52 10.62
C GLY A 230 -16.41 -6.01 10.67
N ASP A 231 -17.47 -6.46 9.98
CA ASP A 231 -17.88 -7.87 9.92
C ASP A 231 -17.10 -8.65 8.83
N PRO A 232 -17.03 -10.00 8.95
CA PRO A 232 -16.25 -10.82 8.02
C PRO A 232 -16.92 -10.98 6.64
N PRO A 233 -16.17 -11.45 5.63
CA PRO A 233 -16.71 -12.00 4.39
C PRO A 233 -17.81 -13.06 4.62
N PRO A 234 -18.71 -13.30 3.63
CA PRO A 234 -18.75 -12.66 2.32
C PRO A 234 -19.44 -11.29 2.31
N HIS A 235 -20.36 -11.03 3.25
CA HIS A 235 -21.27 -9.88 3.22
C HIS A 235 -20.84 -8.68 4.10
N GLY A 236 -19.91 -8.88 5.03
CA GLY A 236 -19.39 -7.81 5.88
C GLY A 236 -18.54 -6.78 5.11
N LEU A 237 -18.50 -5.57 5.66
CA LEU A 237 -17.58 -4.50 5.25
C LEU A 237 -16.35 -4.59 6.17
N THR A 238 -15.47 -5.54 5.85
CA THR A 238 -14.33 -5.96 6.68
C THR A 238 -13.25 -4.87 6.81
N GLY A 239 -13.24 -3.90 5.92
CA GLY A 239 -12.10 -3.01 5.70
C GLY A 239 -11.08 -3.63 4.74
N PHE A 240 -9.97 -2.92 4.52
CA PHE A 240 -9.02 -3.20 3.46
C PHE A 240 -7.57 -3.28 3.93
N ASN A 241 -6.73 -3.93 3.12
CA ASN A 241 -5.28 -3.93 3.29
C ASN A 241 -4.60 -3.23 2.10
N SER A 242 -3.71 -2.25 2.36
CA SER A 242 -3.11 -1.41 1.30
C SER A 242 -1.85 -1.96 0.64
N GLY A 243 -1.39 -3.17 0.99
CA GLY A 243 -0.17 -3.74 0.41
C GLY A 243 -0.25 -4.13 -1.06
N VAL A 244 -1.45 -4.17 -1.65
CA VAL A 244 -1.66 -4.24 -3.11
C VAL A 244 -2.83 -3.33 -3.51
N LEU A 245 -2.52 -2.31 -4.30
CA LEU A 245 -3.44 -1.27 -4.77
C LEU A 245 -3.39 -1.15 -6.31
N LEU A 246 -4.54 -1.18 -6.96
CA LEU A 246 -4.72 -0.79 -8.36
C LEU A 246 -5.29 0.62 -8.40
N LEU A 247 -4.48 1.62 -8.76
CA LEU A 247 -4.89 3.02 -8.79
C LEU A 247 -5.21 3.44 -10.23
N ASP A 248 -6.49 3.65 -10.57
CA ASP A 248 -6.88 4.27 -11.84
C ASP A 248 -6.78 5.79 -11.69
N LEU A 249 -5.56 6.29 -11.84
CA LEU A 249 -5.22 7.71 -11.73
C LEU A 249 -5.98 8.58 -12.74
N GLU A 250 -6.45 8.04 -13.86
CA GLU A 250 -7.31 8.79 -14.79
C GLU A 250 -8.73 8.96 -14.22
N ARG A 251 -9.33 7.92 -13.63
CA ARG A 251 -10.63 8.05 -12.95
C ARG A 251 -10.52 8.84 -11.65
N MET A 252 -9.46 8.66 -10.85
CA MET A 252 -9.24 9.43 -9.61
C MET A 252 -9.18 10.94 -9.89
N ARG A 253 -8.51 11.38 -10.98
CA ARG A 253 -8.49 12.79 -11.41
C ARG A 253 -9.86 13.33 -11.85
N LYS A 254 -10.78 12.47 -12.29
CA LYS A 254 -12.12 12.84 -12.79
C LYS A 254 -13.22 12.70 -11.72
N SER A 255 -12.97 11.93 -10.67
CA SER A 255 -13.96 11.65 -9.61
C SER A 255 -14.15 12.87 -8.71
N LYS A 256 -15.28 13.57 -8.86
CA LYS A 256 -15.65 14.68 -7.98
C LYS A 256 -15.63 14.24 -6.50
N LEU A 257 -16.24 13.08 -6.20
CA LEU A 257 -16.30 12.54 -4.84
C LEU A 257 -14.91 12.28 -4.24
N PHE A 258 -13.95 11.79 -5.05
CA PHE A 258 -12.58 11.58 -4.56
C PHE A 258 -11.81 12.91 -4.40
N GLY A 259 -12.16 13.94 -5.17
CA GLY A 259 -11.71 15.32 -4.91
C GLY A 259 -12.09 15.80 -3.50
N GLN A 260 -13.33 15.53 -3.06
CA GLN A 260 -13.82 15.91 -1.72
C GLN A 260 -13.03 15.24 -0.58
N VAL A 261 -12.35 14.11 -0.82
CA VAL A 261 -11.47 13.44 0.15
C VAL A 261 -10.22 14.28 0.47
N LEU A 262 -9.70 15.03 -0.52
CA LEU A 262 -8.52 15.88 -0.37
C LEU A 262 -8.88 17.35 -0.04
N ASP A 263 -9.97 17.82 -0.64
CA ASP A 263 -10.30 19.24 -0.67
C ASP A 263 -11.23 19.66 0.49
N GLU A 264 -12.11 18.77 0.98
CA GLU A 264 -13.17 19.05 1.97
C GLU A 264 -13.01 18.27 3.30
N ASN A 265 -13.86 18.58 4.29
CA ASN A 265 -13.90 17.90 5.60
C ASN A 265 -14.54 16.49 5.54
N LEU A 266 -14.61 15.85 4.36
CA LEU A 266 -15.27 14.55 4.20
C LEU A 266 -14.65 13.44 5.08
N PRO A 267 -13.32 13.25 5.13
CA PRO A 267 -12.72 12.26 6.04
C PRO A 267 -13.03 12.52 7.52
N GLU A 268 -13.12 13.81 7.91
CA GLU A 268 -13.40 14.22 9.29
C GLU A 268 -14.86 13.92 9.69
N ASN A 269 -15.79 14.18 8.78
CA ASN A 269 -17.21 13.88 8.98
C ASN A 269 -17.47 12.37 9.07
N LEU A 270 -16.79 11.56 8.23
CA LEU A 270 -16.86 10.10 8.34
C LEU A 270 -16.20 9.59 9.62
N ALA A 271 -15.03 10.13 10.02
CA ALA A 271 -14.35 9.70 11.24
C ALA A 271 -15.20 9.98 12.49
N LYS A 272 -15.92 11.11 12.52
CA LYS A 272 -16.94 11.42 13.53
C LYS A 272 -18.11 10.42 13.47
N LYS A 273 -18.72 10.22 12.30
CA LYS A 273 -19.89 9.33 12.10
C LYS A 273 -19.63 7.88 12.55
N TYR A 274 -18.42 7.37 12.31
CA TYR A 274 -18.05 5.98 12.59
C TYR A 274 -17.20 5.81 13.87
N HIS A 275 -17.05 6.86 14.69
CA HIS A 275 -16.22 6.87 15.90
C HIS A 275 -14.77 6.38 15.68
N PHE A 276 -14.26 6.61 14.48
CA PHE A 276 -13.04 6.00 13.97
C PHE A 276 -11.77 6.76 14.39
N ARG A 277 -10.71 6.03 14.74
CA ARG A 277 -9.33 6.56 14.86
C ARG A 277 -8.34 5.52 14.35
N GLY A 278 -7.50 5.93 13.40
CA GLY A 278 -6.53 5.08 12.73
C GLY A 278 -5.09 5.30 13.17
N HIS A 279 -4.20 4.47 12.65
CA HIS A 279 -2.75 4.61 12.72
C HIS A 279 -2.00 3.95 11.54
N LEU A 280 -2.71 3.50 10.49
CA LEU A 280 -2.22 2.75 9.34
C LEU A 280 -2.32 3.56 8.02
N GLY A 281 -2.46 4.89 8.10
CA GLY A 281 -2.35 5.78 6.94
C GLY A 281 -3.48 5.62 5.91
N ASP A 282 -3.11 5.41 4.65
CA ASP A 282 -4.05 5.25 3.54
C ASP A 282 -5.02 4.07 3.72
N GLN A 283 -4.57 2.97 4.32
CA GLN A 283 -5.38 1.78 4.61
C GLN A 283 -6.63 2.12 5.42
N ASP A 284 -6.45 2.96 6.44
CA ASP A 284 -7.52 3.40 7.33
C ASP A 284 -8.47 4.38 6.64
N LEU A 285 -7.94 5.28 5.80
CA LEU A 285 -8.77 6.20 5.01
C LEU A 285 -9.63 5.46 3.98
N TYR A 286 -9.06 4.53 3.20
CA TYR A 286 -9.82 3.74 2.24
C TYR A 286 -10.84 2.83 2.93
N THR A 287 -10.46 2.23 4.06
CA THR A 287 -11.39 1.46 4.90
C THR A 287 -12.57 2.33 5.36
N LEU A 288 -12.32 3.54 5.87
CA LEU A 288 -13.38 4.44 6.31
C LEU A 288 -14.28 4.92 5.16
N LEU A 289 -13.70 5.27 4.01
CA LEU A 289 -14.45 5.64 2.80
C LEU A 289 -15.34 4.49 2.31
N HIS A 290 -14.85 3.25 2.38
CA HIS A 290 -15.60 2.04 1.99
C HIS A 290 -16.77 1.70 2.94
N MET A 291 -16.89 2.34 4.10
CA MET A 291 -18.11 2.20 4.93
C MET A 291 -19.28 3.07 4.42
N GLU A 292 -18.99 4.08 3.60
CA GLU A 292 -19.98 5.00 3.01
C GLU A 292 -20.16 4.79 1.49
N TYR A 293 -19.05 4.57 0.77
CA TYR A 293 -18.95 4.67 -0.68
C TYR A 293 -18.40 3.38 -1.30
N ASN A 294 -19.04 2.24 -1.01
CA ASN A 294 -18.61 0.91 -1.44
C ASN A 294 -18.15 0.87 -2.91
N ASP A 295 -18.99 1.43 -3.81
CA ASP A 295 -18.83 1.42 -5.26
C ASP A 295 -17.56 2.16 -5.77
N MET A 296 -16.90 2.96 -4.94
CA MET A 296 -15.60 3.58 -5.25
C MET A 296 -14.50 2.51 -5.42
N PHE A 297 -14.68 1.33 -4.84
CA PHE A 297 -13.65 0.30 -4.71
C PHE A 297 -14.00 -0.97 -5.48
N TYR A 298 -13.04 -1.47 -6.27
CA TYR A 298 -13.05 -2.84 -6.77
C TYR A 298 -12.39 -3.75 -5.72
N VAL A 299 -13.14 -4.71 -5.17
CA VAL A 299 -12.61 -5.61 -4.14
C VAL A 299 -11.80 -6.73 -4.80
N LEU A 300 -10.49 -6.74 -4.61
CA LEU A 300 -9.61 -7.78 -5.16
C LEU A 300 -9.96 -9.15 -4.55
N PRO A 301 -9.90 -10.25 -5.34
CA PRO A 301 -9.83 -11.59 -4.79
C PRO A 301 -8.67 -11.71 -3.81
N CYS A 302 -8.89 -12.34 -2.65
CA CYS A 302 -7.89 -12.43 -1.57
C CYS A 302 -6.57 -13.09 -2.00
N THR A 303 -6.59 -13.89 -3.07
CA THR A 303 -5.41 -14.52 -3.67
C THR A 303 -4.41 -13.52 -4.26
N TRP A 304 -4.84 -12.27 -4.52
CA TRP A 304 -4.00 -11.16 -4.99
C TRP A 304 -3.40 -10.30 -3.88
N ASN A 305 -3.75 -10.55 -2.62
CA ASN A 305 -3.09 -9.97 -1.44
C ASN A 305 -3.27 -10.97 -0.28
N ARG A 306 -2.61 -12.13 -0.36
CA ARG A 306 -2.71 -13.16 0.69
C ARG A 306 -1.81 -12.79 1.86
N GLN A 307 -2.34 -11.89 2.70
CA GLN A 307 -1.80 -11.54 4.00
C GLN A 307 -1.58 -12.78 4.87
N LEU A 308 -0.46 -12.81 5.57
CA LEU A 308 -0.04 -13.93 6.43
C LEU A 308 -0.09 -13.62 7.92
N CYS A 309 -0.19 -12.34 8.32
CA CYS A 309 -0.22 -11.93 9.72
C CYS A 309 -1.35 -12.58 10.51
N THR A 310 -1.03 -13.14 11.68
CA THR A 310 -2.03 -13.71 12.60
C THR A 310 -2.18 -12.96 13.93
N TYR A 311 -1.47 -11.84 14.12
CA TYR A 311 -1.46 -11.03 15.36
C TYR A 311 -2.83 -10.92 16.07
N TRP A 312 -3.89 -10.51 15.37
CA TRP A 312 -5.20 -10.28 15.97
C TRP A 312 -5.93 -11.55 16.45
N ARG A 313 -5.58 -12.74 15.95
CA ARG A 313 -6.09 -14.02 16.49
C ARG A 313 -5.77 -14.13 17.97
N ASP A 314 -4.52 -13.82 18.31
CA ASP A 314 -3.94 -14.06 19.62
C ASP A 314 -4.14 -12.85 20.57
N HIS A 315 -4.73 -11.76 20.05
CA HIS A 315 -5.08 -10.53 20.78
C HIS A 315 -6.61 -10.35 20.90
N GLY A 316 -7.31 -11.41 21.31
CA GLY A 316 -8.73 -11.35 21.72
C GLY A 316 -9.78 -11.61 20.64
N TYR A 317 -9.40 -12.03 19.43
CA TYR A 317 -10.35 -12.31 18.34
C TYR A 317 -10.30 -13.75 17.81
N LYS A 318 -9.66 -14.67 18.53
CA LYS A 318 -9.49 -16.09 18.17
C LYS A 318 -10.78 -16.73 17.63
N ASP A 319 -11.88 -16.56 18.36
CA ASP A 319 -13.17 -17.23 18.08
C ASP A 319 -13.84 -16.77 16.77
N VAL A 320 -13.39 -15.66 16.19
CA VAL A 320 -13.88 -15.14 14.89
C VAL A 320 -12.79 -15.08 13.81
N PHE A 321 -11.51 -15.29 14.17
CA PHE A 321 -10.37 -14.95 13.31
C PHE A 321 -10.42 -15.64 11.94
N ASP A 322 -10.75 -16.94 11.91
CA ASP A 322 -10.76 -17.73 10.67
C ASP A 322 -11.87 -17.29 9.69
N LEU A 323 -12.90 -16.57 10.17
CA LEU A 323 -13.92 -15.96 9.30
C LEU A 323 -13.36 -14.79 8.47
N TYR A 324 -12.29 -14.15 8.96
CA TYR A 324 -11.58 -13.06 8.27
C TYR A 324 -10.39 -13.60 7.47
N PHE A 325 -9.67 -14.58 8.03
CA PHE A 325 -8.38 -15.04 7.52
C PHE A 325 -8.47 -16.15 6.46
N LYS A 326 -9.67 -16.68 6.18
CA LYS A 326 -9.87 -17.70 5.13
C LYS A 326 -9.71 -17.08 3.73
N CYS A 327 -8.84 -17.68 2.94
CA CYS A 327 -8.68 -17.37 1.52
C CYS A 327 -8.47 -18.69 0.76
N ASP A 328 -9.35 -18.95 -0.22
CA ASP A 328 -9.35 -20.18 -1.01
C ASP A 328 -8.87 -19.92 -2.46
N GLY A 329 -8.44 -20.97 -3.15
CA GLY A 329 -7.95 -20.91 -4.53
C GLY A 329 -6.43 -20.72 -4.63
N LYS A 330 -5.90 -20.72 -5.86
CA LYS A 330 -4.47 -20.52 -6.09
C LYS A 330 -4.06 -19.11 -5.66
N ILE A 331 -3.11 -19.01 -4.73
CA ILE A 331 -2.51 -17.74 -4.32
C ILE A 331 -1.63 -17.21 -5.46
N ASN A 332 -1.82 -15.93 -5.80
CA ASN A 332 -1.09 -15.19 -6.84
C ASN A 332 -0.01 -14.27 -6.24
N VAL A 333 -0.29 -13.71 -5.05
CA VAL A 333 0.62 -12.87 -4.27
C VAL A 333 0.46 -13.21 -2.79
N TYR A 334 1.53 -13.67 -2.15
CA TYR A 334 1.63 -13.71 -0.69
C TYR A 334 2.12 -12.36 -0.16
N HIS A 335 1.68 -11.99 1.04
CA HIS A 335 2.08 -10.75 1.72
C HIS A 335 2.53 -11.09 3.15
N GLY A 336 3.81 -10.89 3.42
CA GLY A 336 4.50 -11.17 4.69
C GLY A 336 4.19 -10.21 5.82
N ASN A 337 2.99 -9.61 5.81
CA ASN A 337 2.64 -8.49 6.68
C ASN A 337 2.84 -8.78 8.17
N CYS A 338 3.05 -7.71 8.93
CA CYS A 338 3.56 -7.75 10.31
C CYS A 338 4.89 -8.53 10.49
N ASN A 339 5.67 -8.69 9.41
CA ASN A 339 6.94 -9.42 9.34
C ASN A 339 6.82 -10.96 9.41
N THR A 340 5.67 -11.50 9.02
CA THR A 340 5.41 -12.93 8.95
C THR A 340 6.29 -13.60 7.88
N PRO A 341 6.91 -14.77 8.14
CA PRO A 341 7.60 -15.54 7.11
C PRO A 341 6.67 -15.93 5.96
N ILE A 342 7.11 -15.69 4.73
CA ILE A 342 6.41 -16.14 3.52
C ILE A 342 6.84 -17.58 3.22
N PRO A 343 5.92 -18.51 2.88
CA PRO A 343 6.28 -19.88 2.50
C PRO A 343 7.20 -19.95 1.27
N ASP A 344 8.20 -20.82 1.32
CA ASP A 344 9.10 -21.07 0.18
C ASP A 344 8.39 -21.73 -1.00
N ASN A 345 7.45 -22.64 -0.73
CA ASN A 345 6.75 -23.43 -1.74
C ASN A 345 5.76 -22.58 -2.56
N GLU A 346 5.92 -22.60 -3.89
CA GLU A 346 4.87 -22.26 -4.84
C GLU A 346 3.89 -23.44 -4.93
N GLY A 347 2.71 -23.27 -4.33
CA GLY A 347 1.60 -24.24 -4.33
C GLY A 347 0.65 -24.11 -5.51
#